data_AF-A0A9X1ABZ7-F1
#
_entry.id   AF-A0A9X1ABZ7-F1
#
_cell.length_a   1.000
_cell.length_b   1.000
_cell.length_c   1.000
_cell.angle_alpha   90.00
_cell.angle_beta   90.00
_cell.angle_gamma   90.00
#
_symmetry.space_group_name_H-M   'P 1'
#
loop_
_entity.id
_entity.type
_entity.pdbx_description
1 polymer ?
#
loop_
_entity_poly.entity_id
_entity_poly.type
_entity_poly.pdbx_seq_one_letter_code
_entity_poly.pdbx_strand_id
1 'polypeptide(L)'
;MTDGLTLAAPADGAAALAVALAWIGASEGSDEPFSQSLKPLDTSGAPGSLAEHLAAADLPAWRDAIIATASPDQPLHLDPSLTWLMAHAALEVAAAATRTGLFYAVDELQMLSEISDADLATAICARVVGQKENYPLLTRLQTRLQGLWDSRFNNRLRHYAERTAGAALTTRSLWPRHDGIPMGDGWAHQAAATLWPERYMALLTGLPSLFQSGFAESLEPLDVGRVAALVGACPLIFSDDGAPLGPVVPFVLLEAIERRLLAMAVDDMSGAEAGVACLLEAVLSRPDGQWLGRAWLQQIIWRNGHRRAGRGQVDVDAQRAVRDRLLAGLSTRIAPLSVKAFEWIRAEEPLWIVHRILAEASILEAHGDAVAAAEILASGVRQGLVTATGRADGMTTRSPESDVVARVLSRIPDLTQWFETLWRQTYEVREALSYPARRDLDNPAYPVLSWGLNGLNASRHAPLDQAGLWRAIAGAVFETQRIDPNAWLFNGAMPPITRVTVQLGAALAERGIVLVDDLAEFLGDQLDPTAEHVRLWQIARAEASDALTLEVGRKVGAALVRDAIETALNEPQPSWDVALDAAAKADLADFARRL
;
A
#
# COMPACT_ATOMS: atom_id res chain seq x y z
N MET A 1 -12.13 43.61 -7.74
CA MET A 1 -11.75 42.67 -6.66
C MET A 1 -11.77 41.28 -7.29
N THR A 2 -10.61 40.76 -7.67
CA THR A 2 -10.43 39.50 -8.43
C THR A 2 -9.18 38.75 -7.96
N ASP A 3 -8.77 38.95 -6.71
CA ASP A 3 -7.59 38.27 -6.19
C ASP A 3 -8.03 36.91 -5.63
N GLY A 4 -7.65 35.84 -6.34
CA GLY A 4 -7.82 34.45 -5.92
C GLY A 4 -7.98 33.46 -7.06
N LEU A 5 -8.92 33.69 -7.98
CA LEU A 5 -9.26 32.76 -9.06
C LEU A 5 -8.85 33.32 -10.43
N THR A 6 -8.14 32.53 -11.23
CA THR A 6 -7.63 32.92 -12.55
C THR A 6 -8.66 32.69 -13.67
N LEU A 7 -9.91 33.13 -13.47
CA LEU A 7 -10.96 33.05 -14.49
C LEU A 7 -11.16 34.44 -15.11
N ALA A 8 -11.24 34.50 -16.44
CA ALA A 8 -11.43 35.76 -17.16
C ALA A 8 -12.81 36.36 -16.85
N ALA A 9 -12.84 37.63 -16.41
CA ALA A 9 -14.08 38.32 -16.07
C ALA A 9 -14.95 38.58 -17.31
N PRO A 10 -16.21 38.10 -17.35
CA PRO A 10 -17.14 38.41 -18.42
C PRO A 10 -17.64 39.85 -18.35
N ALA A 11 -18.30 40.31 -19.43
CA ALA A 11 -18.99 41.61 -19.43
C ALA A 11 -20.01 41.68 -18.29
N ASP A 12 -20.01 42.78 -17.56
CA ASP A 12 -20.87 43.05 -16.40
C ASP A 12 -20.76 42.02 -15.25
N GLY A 13 -19.71 41.18 -15.24
CA GLY A 13 -19.54 40.12 -14.24
C GLY A 13 -19.53 40.62 -12.79
N ALA A 14 -18.92 41.78 -12.52
CA ALA A 14 -18.92 42.36 -11.18
C ALA A 14 -20.33 42.76 -10.70
N ALA A 15 -21.18 43.25 -11.62
CA ALA A 15 -22.57 43.60 -11.30
C ALA A 15 -23.41 42.33 -11.08
N ALA A 16 -23.24 41.32 -11.94
CA ALA A 16 -23.91 40.03 -11.78
C ALA A 16 -23.53 39.34 -10.46
N LEU A 17 -22.24 39.38 -10.08
CA LEU A 17 -21.75 38.85 -8.81
C LEU A 17 -22.38 39.56 -7.60
N ALA A 18 -22.46 40.89 -7.62
CA ALA A 18 -23.09 41.64 -6.53
C ALA A 18 -24.57 41.26 -6.35
N VAL A 19 -25.30 41.06 -7.44
CA VAL A 19 -26.70 40.60 -7.43
C VAL A 19 -26.79 39.17 -6.86
N ALA A 20 -25.93 38.26 -7.30
CA ALA A 20 -25.90 36.88 -6.82
C ALA A 20 -25.62 36.80 -5.31
N LEU A 21 -24.67 37.58 -4.80
CA LEU A 21 -24.36 37.62 -3.37
C LEU A 21 -25.51 38.16 -2.52
N ALA A 22 -26.19 39.20 -3.01
CA ALA A 22 -27.38 39.74 -2.34
C ALA A 22 -28.51 38.71 -2.28
N TRP A 23 -28.72 37.97 -3.38
CA TRP A 23 -29.70 36.90 -3.46
C TRP A 23 -29.39 35.76 -2.47
N ILE A 24 -28.15 35.25 -2.45
CA ILE A 24 -27.71 34.19 -1.51
C ILE A 24 -27.90 34.64 -0.06
N GLY A 25 -27.51 35.87 0.26
CA GLY A 25 -27.66 36.42 1.60
C GLY A 25 -29.12 36.51 2.08
N ALA A 26 -30.06 36.76 1.16
CA ALA A 26 -31.49 36.83 1.46
C ALA A 26 -32.15 35.44 1.63
N SER A 27 -31.64 34.42 0.96
CA SER A 27 -32.18 33.05 1.00
C SER A 27 -31.80 32.25 2.25
N GLU A 28 -30.63 32.51 2.84
CA GLU A 28 -30.03 31.72 3.94
C GLU A 28 -30.29 32.36 5.33
N GLY A 29 -31.53 32.78 5.58
CA GLY A 29 -31.95 33.52 6.78
C GLY A 29 -31.93 32.74 8.11
N SER A 30 -31.59 31.45 8.15
CA SER A 30 -31.53 30.64 9.38
C SER A 30 -30.26 29.79 9.50
N ASP A 31 -29.83 29.49 10.73
CA ASP A 31 -28.70 28.60 11.01
C ASP A 31 -29.06 27.10 10.87
N GLU A 32 -30.20 26.78 10.24
CA GLU A 32 -30.68 25.40 10.14
C GLU A 32 -29.96 24.61 9.02
N PRO A 33 -29.46 23.39 9.30
CA PRO A 33 -28.61 22.61 8.38
C PRO A 33 -29.32 21.96 7.18
N PHE A 34 -30.57 22.35 6.87
CA PHE A 34 -31.41 21.73 5.84
C PHE A 34 -32.23 22.72 4.99
N SER A 35 -31.67 23.85 4.57
CA SER A 35 -32.28 24.66 3.51
C SER A 35 -32.01 24.03 2.13
N GLN A 36 -32.89 23.15 1.67
CA GLN A 36 -32.90 22.64 0.27
C GLN A 36 -33.25 23.72 -0.78
N SER A 37 -33.08 25.02 -0.48
CA SER A 37 -33.71 26.10 -1.23
C SER A 37 -32.81 26.80 -2.25
N LEU A 38 -31.49 26.62 -2.21
CA LEU A 38 -30.60 27.35 -3.12
C LEU A 38 -30.45 26.58 -4.43
N LYS A 39 -31.24 26.95 -5.44
CA LYS A 39 -31.14 26.46 -6.82
C LYS A 39 -30.75 27.62 -7.73
N PRO A 40 -29.44 27.84 -7.96
CA PRO A 40 -28.97 28.96 -8.80
C PRO A 40 -29.44 28.83 -10.26
N LEU A 41 -29.62 27.59 -10.72
CA LEU A 41 -30.16 27.25 -12.03
C LEU A 41 -31.62 26.83 -11.89
N ASP A 42 -32.53 27.60 -12.46
CA ASP A 42 -33.96 27.34 -12.42
C ASP A 42 -34.63 27.75 -13.73
N THR A 43 -35.45 26.86 -14.30
CA THR A 43 -36.26 27.10 -15.50
C THR A 43 -37.62 27.72 -15.18
N SER A 44 -38.04 27.67 -13.92
CA SER A 44 -39.41 28.00 -13.53
C SER A 44 -39.72 29.50 -13.55
N GLY A 45 -38.68 30.35 -13.53
CA GLY A 45 -38.85 31.80 -13.38
C GLY A 45 -39.69 32.14 -12.15
N ALA A 46 -39.59 31.33 -11.09
CA ALA A 46 -40.39 31.51 -9.88
C ALA A 46 -39.97 32.80 -9.14
N PRO A 47 -40.94 33.47 -8.47
CA PRO A 47 -40.68 34.61 -7.61
C PRO A 47 -39.56 34.32 -6.61
N GLY A 48 -38.45 35.04 -6.72
CA GLY A 48 -37.29 34.89 -5.84
C GLY A 48 -36.11 34.11 -6.43
N SER A 49 -36.14 33.73 -7.71
CA SER A 49 -35.01 33.08 -8.39
C SER A 49 -33.86 34.04 -8.72
N LEU A 50 -32.64 33.52 -8.91
CA LEU A 50 -31.48 34.33 -9.31
C LEU A 50 -31.68 35.02 -10.67
N ALA A 51 -32.33 34.33 -11.61
CA ALA A 51 -32.63 34.86 -12.95
C ALA A 51 -33.52 36.12 -12.88
N GLU A 52 -34.52 36.15 -11.99
CA GLU A 52 -35.35 37.34 -11.77
C GLU A 52 -34.56 38.50 -11.16
N HIS A 53 -33.69 38.22 -10.19
CA HIS A 53 -32.86 39.26 -9.56
C HIS A 53 -31.89 39.89 -10.58
N LEU A 54 -31.32 39.09 -11.47
CA LEU A 54 -30.47 39.58 -12.56
C LEU A 54 -31.28 40.39 -13.59
N ALA A 55 -32.49 39.94 -13.92
CA ALA A 55 -33.39 40.70 -14.79
C ALA A 55 -33.77 42.07 -14.19
N ALA A 56 -34.09 42.10 -12.90
CA ALA A 56 -34.43 43.32 -12.17
C ALA A 56 -33.25 44.29 -12.04
N ALA A 57 -32.02 43.79 -12.12
CA ALA A 57 -30.78 44.57 -12.14
C ALA A 57 -30.34 45.00 -13.55
N ASP A 58 -31.19 44.84 -14.58
CA ASP A 58 -30.91 45.16 -15.97
C ASP A 58 -29.76 44.34 -16.59
N LEU A 59 -29.65 43.05 -16.20
CA LEU A 59 -28.67 42.10 -16.72
C LEU A 59 -29.35 40.94 -17.50
N PRO A 60 -30.06 41.23 -18.62
CA PRO A 60 -30.86 40.23 -19.33
C PRO A 60 -30.02 39.11 -19.95
N ALA A 61 -28.78 39.39 -20.37
CA ALA A 61 -27.88 38.37 -20.92
C ALA A 61 -27.52 37.28 -19.88
N TRP A 62 -27.35 37.68 -18.62
CA TRP A 62 -27.08 36.77 -17.50
C TRP A 62 -28.32 35.95 -17.12
N ARG A 63 -29.51 36.57 -17.11
CA ARG A 63 -30.79 35.86 -16.96
C ARG A 63 -30.95 34.77 -18.02
N ASP A 64 -30.73 35.13 -19.28
CA ASP A 64 -30.91 34.23 -20.42
C ASP A 64 -29.92 33.07 -20.37
N ALA A 65 -28.68 33.31 -19.95
CA ALA A 65 -27.70 32.26 -19.71
C ALA A 65 -28.21 31.26 -18.64
N ILE A 66 -28.72 31.73 -17.50
CA ILE A 66 -29.24 30.84 -16.44
C ILE A 66 -30.40 29.98 -16.95
N ILE A 67 -31.36 30.59 -17.64
CA ILE A 67 -32.55 29.87 -18.15
C ILE A 67 -32.14 28.85 -19.22
N ALA A 68 -31.22 29.22 -20.11
CA ALA A 68 -30.70 28.34 -21.14
C ALA A 68 -29.98 27.13 -20.54
N THR A 69 -29.11 27.35 -19.54
CA THR A 69 -28.36 26.26 -18.89
C THR A 69 -29.24 25.38 -18.00
N ALA A 70 -30.33 25.90 -17.43
CA ALA A 70 -31.26 25.11 -16.64
C ALA A 70 -32.16 24.19 -17.50
N SER A 71 -32.17 24.35 -18.83
CA SER A 71 -33.05 23.61 -19.74
C SER A 71 -32.62 22.14 -19.90
N PRO A 72 -33.55 21.16 -19.84
CA PRO A 72 -33.24 19.72 -19.76
C PRO A 72 -32.57 19.12 -21.00
N ASP A 73 -32.50 19.84 -22.12
CA ASP A 73 -32.01 19.35 -23.42
C ASP A 73 -30.61 19.90 -23.82
N GLN A 74 -29.93 20.64 -22.94
CA GLN A 74 -28.62 21.25 -23.22
C GLN A 74 -27.43 20.39 -22.74
N PRO A 75 -26.25 20.52 -23.38
CA PRO A 75 -25.05 19.80 -22.93
C PRO A 75 -24.66 20.16 -21.50
N LEU A 76 -24.03 19.21 -20.80
CA LEU A 76 -23.66 19.25 -19.38
C LEU A 76 -22.70 20.40 -18.96
N HIS A 77 -22.16 21.18 -19.90
CA HIS A 77 -21.18 22.22 -19.60
C HIS A 77 -21.85 23.58 -19.43
N LEU A 78 -21.59 24.21 -18.29
CA LEU A 78 -22.05 25.57 -17.99
C LEU A 78 -21.43 26.60 -18.94
N ASP A 79 -22.21 27.65 -19.25
CA ASP A 79 -21.69 28.82 -19.95
C ASP A 79 -20.48 29.38 -19.17
N PRO A 80 -19.34 29.72 -19.83
CA PRO A 80 -18.14 30.19 -19.14
C PRO A 80 -18.39 31.40 -18.23
N SER A 81 -19.37 32.25 -18.56
CA SER A 81 -19.76 33.39 -17.73
C SER A 81 -20.43 32.94 -16.44
N LEU A 82 -21.29 31.92 -16.52
CA LEU A 82 -21.90 31.31 -15.35
C LEU A 82 -20.89 30.53 -14.51
N THR A 83 -19.96 29.81 -15.14
CA THR A 83 -18.81 29.19 -14.44
C THR A 83 -18.05 30.23 -13.62
N TRP A 84 -17.73 31.38 -14.23
CA TRP A 84 -17.07 32.50 -13.56
C TRP A 84 -17.90 33.03 -12.38
N LEU A 85 -19.20 33.26 -12.60
CA LEU A 85 -20.12 33.80 -11.60
C LEU A 85 -20.27 32.86 -10.40
N MET A 86 -20.48 31.56 -10.64
CA MET A 86 -20.64 30.57 -9.58
C MET A 86 -19.34 30.40 -8.78
N ALA A 87 -18.18 30.35 -9.45
CA ALA A 87 -16.89 30.23 -8.77
C ALA A 87 -16.57 31.45 -7.87
N HIS A 88 -16.81 32.66 -8.40
CA HIS A 88 -16.58 33.88 -7.63
C HIS A 88 -17.62 34.05 -6.52
N ALA A 89 -18.89 33.70 -6.75
CA ALA A 89 -19.89 33.68 -5.70
C ALA A 89 -19.51 32.69 -4.57
N ALA A 90 -19.05 31.48 -4.91
CA ALA A 90 -18.56 30.50 -3.94
C ALA A 90 -17.42 31.08 -3.08
N LEU A 91 -16.42 31.71 -3.72
CA LEU A 91 -15.30 32.34 -3.02
C LEU A 91 -15.74 33.48 -2.11
N GLU A 92 -16.55 34.41 -2.60
CA GLU A 92 -16.99 35.58 -1.83
C GLU A 92 -17.88 35.17 -0.66
N VAL A 93 -18.82 34.24 -0.88
CA VAL A 93 -19.66 33.68 0.19
C VAL A 93 -18.80 32.98 1.23
N ALA A 94 -17.88 32.13 0.80
CA ALA A 94 -16.99 31.44 1.72
C ALA A 94 -16.14 32.44 2.51
N ALA A 95 -15.50 33.42 1.87
CA ALA A 95 -14.62 34.38 2.54
C ALA A 95 -15.37 35.30 3.52
N ALA A 96 -16.61 35.69 3.21
CA ALA A 96 -17.44 36.55 4.04
C ALA A 96 -18.32 35.77 5.05
N ALA A 97 -18.32 34.43 5.01
CA ALA A 97 -19.19 33.60 5.84
C ALA A 97 -18.89 33.80 7.33
N THR A 98 -19.83 34.44 8.03
CA THR A 98 -19.85 34.53 9.49
C THR A 98 -20.79 33.49 10.14
N ARG A 99 -21.58 32.78 9.31
CA ARG A 99 -22.57 31.77 9.72
C ARG A 99 -22.31 30.45 9.00
N THR A 100 -22.57 29.33 9.67
CA THR A 100 -22.29 27.99 9.13
C THR A 100 -23.22 27.60 7.98
N GLY A 101 -24.46 28.12 7.93
CA GLY A 101 -25.44 27.83 6.87
C GLY A 101 -24.99 28.28 5.48
N LEU A 102 -24.29 29.41 5.39
CA LEU A 102 -23.82 29.95 4.10
C LEU A 102 -22.84 29.02 3.37
N PHE A 103 -22.18 28.11 4.07
CA PHE A 103 -21.26 27.20 3.44
C PHE A 103 -21.93 26.10 2.61
N TYR A 104 -23.21 25.78 2.86
CA TYR A 104 -23.96 24.86 1.98
C TYR A 104 -24.12 25.45 0.57
N ALA A 105 -24.33 26.76 0.48
CA ALA A 105 -24.36 27.45 -0.80
C ALA A 105 -23.00 27.36 -1.51
N VAL A 106 -21.89 27.37 -0.78
CA VAL A 106 -20.54 27.22 -1.36
C VAL A 106 -20.38 25.87 -2.03
N ASP A 107 -20.87 24.77 -1.43
CA ASP A 107 -20.76 23.43 -2.03
C ASP A 107 -21.54 23.34 -3.36
N GLU A 108 -22.76 23.87 -3.39
CA GLU A 108 -23.60 23.89 -4.61
C GLU A 108 -22.97 24.78 -5.70
N LEU A 109 -22.52 25.99 -5.34
CA LEU A 109 -21.89 26.92 -6.27
C LEU A 109 -20.58 26.36 -6.82
N GLN A 110 -19.79 25.70 -5.98
CA GLN A 110 -18.57 25.03 -6.41
C GLN A 110 -18.88 23.93 -7.42
N MET A 111 -19.83 23.03 -7.10
CA MET A 111 -20.22 21.93 -7.98
C MET A 111 -20.66 22.44 -9.35
N LEU A 112 -21.46 23.50 -9.39
CA LEU A 112 -21.87 24.15 -10.64
C LEU A 112 -20.68 24.77 -11.37
N SER A 113 -19.81 25.47 -10.66
CA SER A 113 -18.66 26.12 -11.31
C SER A 113 -17.59 25.18 -11.84
N GLU A 114 -17.66 23.87 -11.54
CA GLU A 114 -16.61 22.89 -11.86
C GLU A 114 -15.20 23.27 -11.35
N ILE A 115 -15.10 24.22 -10.41
CA ILE A 115 -13.81 24.63 -9.84
C ILE A 115 -13.28 23.53 -8.91
N SER A 116 -11.98 23.27 -9.01
CA SER A 116 -11.33 22.27 -8.17
C SER A 116 -11.38 22.67 -6.68
N ASP A 117 -11.46 21.68 -5.81
CA ASP A 117 -11.38 21.87 -4.35
C ASP A 117 -10.13 22.65 -3.93
N ALA A 118 -9.00 22.37 -4.58
CA ALA A 118 -7.72 23.00 -4.28
C ALA A 118 -7.67 24.48 -4.65
N ASP A 119 -8.20 24.85 -5.82
CA ASP A 119 -8.20 26.24 -6.28
C ASP A 119 -9.11 27.09 -5.40
N LEU A 120 -10.31 26.58 -5.09
CA LEU A 120 -11.24 27.27 -4.19
C LEU A 120 -10.65 27.40 -2.79
N ALA A 121 -10.09 26.32 -2.22
CA ALA A 121 -9.47 26.36 -0.90
C ALA A 121 -8.30 27.35 -0.83
N THR A 122 -7.43 27.38 -1.84
CA THR A 122 -6.29 28.29 -1.92
C THR A 122 -6.76 29.75 -1.94
N ALA A 123 -7.74 30.06 -2.78
CA ALA A 123 -8.30 31.40 -2.88
C ALA A 123 -8.95 31.84 -1.56
N ILE A 124 -9.71 30.96 -0.89
CA ILE A 124 -10.30 31.24 0.43
C ILE A 124 -9.20 31.52 1.45
N CYS A 125 -8.19 30.65 1.54
CA CYS A 125 -7.09 30.78 2.50
C CYS A 125 -6.39 32.14 2.37
N ALA A 126 -6.11 32.59 1.14
CA ALA A 126 -5.48 33.88 0.89
C ALA A 126 -6.31 35.06 1.43
N ARG A 127 -7.65 34.95 1.39
CA ARG A 127 -8.56 36.02 1.82
C ARG A 127 -8.79 36.05 3.33
N VAL A 128 -8.89 34.88 3.96
CA VAL A 128 -9.25 34.78 5.39
C VAL A 128 -8.03 34.73 6.31
N VAL A 129 -6.81 34.74 5.78
CA VAL A 129 -5.56 34.64 6.57
C VAL A 129 -5.49 35.65 7.72
N GLY A 130 -5.96 36.88 7.52
CA GLY A 130 -5.97 37.94 8.52
C GLY A 130 -7.07 37.83 9.59
N GLN A 131 -8.04 36.92 9.41
CA GLN A 131 -9.19 36.74 10.30
C GLN A 131 -9.38 35.27 10.73
N LYS A 132 -8.37 34.42 10.52
CA LYS A 132 -8.49 32.97 10.65
C LYS A 132 -9.06 32.49 12.00
N GLU A 133 -8.75 33.15 13.11
CA GLU A 133 -9.21 32.67 14.43
C GLU A 133 -10.74 32.75 14.61
N ASN A 134 -11.41 33.68 13.91
CA ASN A 134 -12.84 33.91 14.01
C ASN A 134 -13.64 33.24 12.88
N TYR A 135 -12.97 32.52 11.97
CA TYR A 135 -13.62 31.94 10.80
C TYR A 135 -14.34 30.62 11.15
N PRO A 136 -15.65 30.47 10.86
CA PRO A 136 -16.49 29.40 11.42
C PRO A 136 -16.32 28.02 10.74
N LEU A 137 -15.38 27.86 9.81
CA LEU A 137 -15.25 26.65 8.97
C LEU A 137 -14.96 25.37 9.77
N LEU A 138 -14.07 25.43 10.78
CA LEU A 138 -13.78 24.24 11.60
C LEU A 138 -15.03 23.76 12.37
N THR A 139 -15.81 24.70 12.90
CA THR A 139 -17.07 24.40 13.59
C THR A 139 -18.08 23.79 12.61
N ARG A 140 -18.19 24.32 11.39
CA ARG A 140 -19.02 23.76 10.33
C ARG A 140 -18.61 22.31 10.02
N LEU A 141 -17.33 22.06 9.79
CA LEU A 141 -16.79 20.72 9.51
C LEU A 141 -17.11 19.75 10.64
N GLN A 142 -16.91 20.16 11.89
CA GLN A 142 -17.25 19.34 13.05
C GLN A 142 -18.74 18.96 13.07
N THR A 143 -19.64 19.92 12.87
CA THR A 143 -21.09 19.69 12.84
C THR A 143 -21.48 18.75 11.70
N ARG A 144 -20.89 18.94 10.51
CA ARG A 144 -21.12 18.10 9.32
C ARG A 144 -20.70 16.65 9.57
N LEU A 145 -19.50 16.44 10.09
CA LEU A 145 -18.95 15.11 10.38
C LEU A 145 -19.75 14.40 11.47
N GLN A 146 -20.20 15.13 12.50
CA GLN A 146 -21.10 14.60 13.52
C GLN A 146 -22.45 14.19 12.91
N GLY A 147 -23.02 15.02 12.03
CA GLY A 147 -24.26 14.70 11.31
C GLY A 147 -24.13 13.44 10.43
N LEU A 148 -22.99 13.26 9.76
CA LEU A 148 -22.68 12.03 9.02
C LEU A 148 -22.60 10.82 9.94
N TRP A 149 -21.99 10.96 11.12
CA TRP A 149 -21.91 9.88 12.10
C TRP A 149 -23.27 9.45 12.65
N ASP A 150 -24.12 10.44 12.96
CA ASP A 150 -25.44 10.22 13.54
C ASP A 150 -26.50 9.80 12.51
N SER A 151 -26.14 9.85 11.23
CA SER A 151 -26.98 9.43 10.13
C SER A 151 -27.41 7.97 10.25
N ARG A 152 -28.69 7.70 9.96
CA ARG A 152 -29.26 6.35 9.97
C ARG A 152 -28.55 5.40 9.00
N PHE A 153 -27.97 5.93 7.92
CA PHE A 153 -27.20 5.16 6.95
C PHE A 153 -25.95 4.52 7.57
N ASN A 154 -25.38 5.14 8.61
CA ASN A 154 -24.14 4.70 9.25
C ASN A 154 -24.38 3.92 10.57
N ASN A 155 -25.62 3.66 10.96
CA ASN A 155 -25.97 2.96 12.21
C ASN A 155 -25.23 1.62 12.40
N ARG A 156 -25.12 0.82 11.33
CA ARG A 156 -24.45 -0.49 11.39
C ARG A 156 -22.95 -0.36 11.67
N LEU A 157 -22.30 0.59 10.99
CA LEU A 157 -20.88 0.88 11.15
C LEU A 157 -20.58 1.49 12.52
N ARG A 158 -21.42 2.41 12.98
CA ARG A 158 -21.36 2.98 14.32
C ARG A 158 -21.44 1.91 15.41
N HIS A 159 -22.43 1.02 15.36
CA HIS A 159 -22.54 -0.08 16.33
C HIS A 159 -21.35 -1.05 16.31
N TYR A 160 -20.66 -1.19 15.18
CA TYR A 160 -19.44 -1.98 15.12
C TYR A 160 -18.26 -1.26 15.79
N ALA A 161 -18.09 0.04 15.52
CA ALA A 161 -17.06 0.87 16.16
C ALA A 161 -17.26 0.95 17.69
N GLU A 162 -18.49 1.17 18.15
CA GLU A 162 -18.84 1.22 19.58
C GLU A 162 -18.55 -0.10 20.30
N ARG A 163 -18.79 -1.25 19.64
CA ARG A 163 -18.50 -2.57 20.21
C ARG A 163 -17.02 -2.90 20.30
N THR A 164 -16.19 -2.22 19.53
CA THR A 164 -14.73 -2.44 19.50
C THR A 164 -13.97 -1.36 20.27
N ALA A 165 -14.69 -0.38 20.85
CA ALA A 165 -14.11 0.67 21.68
C ALA A 165 -13.47 0.09 22.95
N GLY A 166 -12.24 0.53 23.25
CA GLY A 166 -11.50 0.12 24.45
C GLY A 166 -10.70 -1.19 24.32
N ALA A 167 -10.71 -1.84 23.15
CA ALA A 167 -9.77 -2.94 22.89
C ALA A 167 -8.32 -2.40 22.87
N ALA A 168 -7.38 -3.21 23.35
CA ALA A 168 -5.96 -2.89 23.24
C ALA A 168 -5.58 -2.76 21.76
N LEU A 169 -4.95 -1.65 21.41
CA LEU A 169 -4.56 -1.35 20.03
C LEU A 169 -3.22 -2.00 19.70
N THR A 170 -3.10 -2.48 18.46
CA THR A 170 -1.82 -2.89 17.88
C THR A 170 -1.46 -1.98 16.71
N THR A 171 -0.25 -2.12 16.15
CA THR A 171 0.14 -1.30 14.98
C THR A 171 -0.76 -1.56 13.79
N ARG A 172 -1.29 -2.78 13.63
CA ARG A 172 -2.29 -3.09 12.60
C ARG A 172 -3.55 -2.24 12.74
N SER A 173 -3.98 -1.95 13.97
CA SER A 173 -5.18 -1.15 14.24
C SER A 173 -5.06 0.29 13.72
N LEU A 174 -3.83 0.77 13.52
CA LEU A 174 -3.52 2.10 13.00
C LEU A 174 -3.49 2.17 11.47
N TRP A 175 -3.66 1.05 10.77
CA TRP A 175 -3.60 1.05 9.32
C TRP A 175 -4.95 1.45 8.70
N PRO A 176 -4.94 2.28 7.64
CA PRO A 176 -6.11 2.66 6.86
C PRO A 176 -6.98 1.45 6.54
N ARG A 177 -8.29 1.61 6.76
CA ARG A 177 -9.28 0.59 6.45
C ARG A 177 -9.85 0.80 5.05
N HIS A 178 -10.22 -0.29 4.39
CA HIS A 178 -10.86 -0.25 3.08
C HIS A 178 -12.34 0.17 3.12
N ASP A 179 -12.95 0.18 4.31
CA ASP A 179 -14.34 0.57 4.57
C ASP A 179 -14.46 2.00 5.15
N GLY A 180 -13.51 2.87 4.81
CA GLY A 180 -13.54 4.28 5.21
C GLY A 180 -14.81 4.99 4.73
N ILE A 181 -15.33 5.90 5.55
CA ILE A 181 -16.52 6.71 5.20
C ILE A 181 -16.04 7.98 4.52
N PRO A 182 -16.47 8.27 3.27
CA PRO A 182 -16.17 9.53 2.60
C PRO A 182 -16.65 10.72 3.42
N MET A 183 -15.79 11.72 3.61
CA MET A 183 -16.10 12.90 4.41
C MET A 183 -16.82 14.01 3.61
N GLY A 184 -16.68 14.00 2.28
CA GLY A 184 -17.22 15.04 1.41
C GLY A 184 -16.42 16.35 1.50
N ASP A 185 -17.01 17.43 0.98
CA ASP A 185 -16.61 18.85 1.13
C ASP A 185 -15.09 19.09 1.02
N GLY A 186 -14.47 18.65 -0.09
CA GLY A 186 -13.01 18.65 -0.27
C GLY A 186 -12.35 20.01 -0.06
N TRP A 187 -12.92 21.08 -0.63
CA TRP A 187 -12.43 22.45 -0.48
C TRP A 187 -12.34 22.87 1.00
N ALA A 188 -13.31 22.46 1.82
CA ALA A 188 -13.40 22.82 3.22
C ALA A 188 -12.32 22.11 4.04
N HIS A 189 -12.10 20.82 3.76
CA HIS A 189 -11.00 20.05 4.35
C HIS A 189 -9.63 20.62 3.96
N GLN A 190 -9.43 20.98 2.69
CA GLN A 190 -8.19 21.58 2.23
C GLN A 190 -7.91 22.96 2.84
N ALA A 191 -8.94 23.80 2.96
CA ALA A 191 -8.82 25.11 3.60
C ALA A 191 -8.52 24.96 5.10
N ALA A 192 -9.22 24.05 5.80
CA ALA A 192 -8.99 23.78 7.21
C ALA A 192 -7.58 23.22 7.49
N ALA A 193 -7.12 22.27 6.66
CA ALA A 193 -5.78 21.72 6.72
C ALA A 193 -4.67 22.78 6.54
N THR A 194 -4.94 23.79 5.71
CA THR A 194 -3.99 24.87 5.42
C THR A 194 -3.99 25.95 6.51
N LEU A 195 -5.16 26.35 7.00
CA LEU A 195 -5.30 27.47 7.94
C LEU A 195 -5.03 27.07 9.40
N TRP A 196 -5.44 25.86 9.80
CA TRP A 196 -5.30 25.36 11.18
C TRP A 196 -4.86 23.90 11.22
N PRO A 197 -3.66 23.55 10.74
CA PRO A 197 -3.21 22.16 10.68
C PRO A 197 -3.33 21.43 12.04
N GLU A 198 -2.95 22.06 13.15
CA GLU A 198 -3.06 21.45 14.49
C GLU A 198 -4.51 21.22 14.94
N ARG A 199 -5.37 22.24 14.82
CA ARG A 199 -6.79 22.14 15.22
C ARG A 199 -7.56 21.17 14.33
N TYR A 200 -7.25 21.16 13.04
CA TYR A 200 -7.84 20.24 12.07
C TYR A 200 -7.41 18.79 12.35
N MET A 201 -6.13 18.54 12.62
CA MET A 201 -5.67 17.21 12.99
C MET A 201 -6.25 16.75 14.34
N ALA A 202 -6.35 17.65 15.32
CA ALA A 202 -7.04 17.35 16.59
C ALA A 202 -8.52 16.97 16.36
N LEU A 203 -9.24 17.70 15.49
CA LEU A 203 -10.60 17.36 15.08
C LEU A 203 -10.65 15.96 14.46
N LEU A 204 -9.81 15.68 13.45
CA LEU A 204 -9.81 14.38 12.75
C LEU A 204 -9.48 13.21 13.68
N THR A 205 -8.47 13.36 14.54
CA THR A 205 -8.07 12.31 15.49
C THR A 205 -9.11 12.05 16.58
N GLY A 206 -9.99 13.02 16.88
CA GLY A 206 -11.13 12.83 17.76
C GLY A 206 -12.30 12.05 17.14
N LEU A 207 -12.28 11.82 15.83
CA LEU A 207 -13.33 11.06 15.14
C LEU A 207 -13.09 9.55 15.23
N PRO A 208 -14.14 8.71 15.05
CA PRO A 208 -13.97 7.28 14.88
C PRO A 208 -13.01 6.90 13.75
N SER A 209 -12.28 5.79 13.89
CA SER A 209 -11.24 5.34 12.93
C SER A 209 -11.76 5.14 11.49
N LEU A 210 -13.07 4.89 11.32
CA LEU A 210 -13.71 4.76 10.00
C LEU A 210 -13.70 6.08 9.22
N PHE A 211 -13.99 7.19 9.90
CA PHE A 211 -13.86 8.52 9.30
C PHE A 211 -12.40 8.84 9.03
N GLN A 212 -11.54 8.59 10.01
CA GLN A 212 -10.10 8.76 9.84
C GLN A 212 -9.56 7.97 8.64
N SER A 213 -10.13 6.83 8.26
CA SER A 213 -9.66 6.07 7.09
C SER A 213 -10.12 6.65 5.75
N GLY A 214 -11.16 7.49 5.72
CA GLY A 214 -11.81 7.98 4.51
C GLY A 214 -11.49 9.42 4.11
N PHE A 215 -10.66 10.15 4.84
CA PHE A 215 -10.44 11.59 4.56
C PHE A 215 -9.37 11.89 3.50
N ALA A 216 -8.55 10.92 3.09
CA ALA A 216 -7.46 11.17 2.14
C ALA A 216 -7.96 11.81 0.84
N GLU A 217 -9.09 11.33 0.31
CA GLU A 217 -9.73 11.80 -0.91
C GLU A 217 -10.10 13.29 -0.81
N SER A 218 -10.66 13.73 0.33
CA SER A 218 -11.01 15.13 0.58
C SER A 218 -9.81 16.09 0.59
N LEU A 219 -8.57 15.57 0.66
CA LEU A 219 -7.34 16.38 0.63
C LEU A 219 -6.62 16.34 -0.72
N GLU A 220 -7.13 15.62 -1.71
CA GLU A 220 -6.53 15.55 -3.03
C GLU A 220 -6.71 16.87 -3.82
N PRO A 221 -5.71 17.31 -4.62
CA PRO A 221 -4.38 16.72 -4.77
C PRO A 221 -3.50 16.90 -3.53
N LEU A 222 -2.83 15.81 -3.14
CA LEU A 222 -1.88 15.83 -2.05
C LEU A 222 -0.54 16.40 -2.51
N ASP A 223 -0.02 17.35 -1.73
CA ASP A 223 1.33 17.87 -1.83
C ASP A 223 2.18 17.37 -0.65
N VAL A 224 3.46 17.12 -0.91
CA VAL A 224 4.39 16.57 0.08
C VAL A 224 4.57 17.53 1.26
N GLY A 225 4.68 18.84 1.01
CA GLY A 225 4.84 19.85 2.05
C GLY A 225 3.61 19.93 2.96
N ARG A 226 2.40 19.88 2.37
CA ARG A 226 1.15 19.82 3.14
C ARG A 226 1.08 18.56 4.01
N VAL A 227 1.40 17.39 3.46
CA VAL A 227 1.38 16.13 4.22
C VAL A 227 2.41 16.15 5.35
N ALA A 228 3.63 16.62 5.08
CA ALA A 228 4.66 16.80 6.10
C ALA A 228 4.19 17.70 7.25
N ALA A 229 3.54 18.84 6.93
CA ALA A 229 2.99 19.75 7.93
C ALA A 229 1.88 19.11 8.76
N LEU A 230 0.95 18.39 8.14
CA LEU A 230 -0.14 17.70 8.84
C LEU A 230 0.35 16.54 9.71
N VAL A 231 1.34 15.77 9.24
CA VAL A 231 2.01 14.74 10.04
C VAL A 231 2.70 15.37 11.24
N GLY A 232 3.39 16.50 11.08
CA GLY A 232 3.98 17.24 12.19
C GLY A 232 2.94 17.76 13.20
N ALA A 233 1.80 18.26 12.71
CA ALA A 233 0.72 18.82 13.52
C ALA A 233 -0.19 17.77 14.19
N CYS A 234 -0.06 16.49 13.84
CA CYS A 234 -0.87 15.42 14.42
C CYS A 234 -0.55 15.24 15.91
N PRO A 235 -1.55 15.01 16.79
CA PRO A 235 -1.31 14.51 18.13
C PRO A 235 -0.44 13.25 18.16
N LEU A 236 0.12 12.91 19.33
CA LEU A 236 0.91 11.69 19.50
C LEU A 236 0.05 10.45 19.20
N ILE A 237 0.62 9.55 18.42
CA ILE A 237 0.03 8.30 17.94
C ILE A 237 0.53 7.12 18.77
N PHE A 238 1.73 7.25 19.33
CA PHE A 238 2.33 6.27 20.21
C PHE A 238 2.71 6.90 21.54
N SER A 239 2.62 6.12 22.60
CA SER A 239 3.24 6.43 23.89
C SER A 239 4.76 6.22 23.82
N ASP A 240 5.46 6.67 24.86
CA ASP A 240 6.92 6.56 24.97
C ASP A 240 7.42 5.10 24.91
N ASP A 241 6.62 4.14 25.36
CA ASP A 241 6.92 2.70 25.32
C ASP A 241 6.50 2.02 24.00
N GLY A 242 5.94 2.78 23.05
CA GLY A 242 5.57 2.29 21.73
C GLY A 242 4.20 1.65 21.64
N ALA A 243 3.35 1.80 22.67
CA ALA A 243 1.96 1.39 22.59
C ALA A 243 1.16 2.34 21.69
N PRO A 244 0.35 1.82 20.74
CA PRO A 244 -0.55 2.63 19.94
C PRO A 244 -1.61 3.36 20.78
N LEU A 245 -1.86 4.63 20.50
CA LEU A 245 -2.79 5.50 21.23
C LEU A 245 -4.15 5.70 20.54
N GLY A 246 -4.26 5.55 19.22
CA GLY A 246 -5.57 5.60 18.54
C GLY A 246 -5.69 6.20 17.14
N PRO A 247 -4.90 7.22 16.73
CA PRO A 247 -5.17 7.85 15.44
C PRO A 247 -4.54 7.12 14.26
N VAL A 248 -5.37 6.77 13.27
CA VAL A 248 -5.01 6.18 11.98
C VAL A 248 -4.57 7.27 10.99
N VAL A 249 -4.98 8.53 11.21
CA VAL A 249 -4.86 9.67 10.30
C VAL A 249 -3.47 9.81 9.64
N PRO A 250 -2.34 9.69 10.37
CA PRO A 250 -1.02 9.82 9.76
C PRO A 250 -0.70 8.70 8.77
N PHE A 251 -1.12 7.46 9.05
CA PHE A 251 -0.92 6.35 8.10
C PHE A 251 -1.78 6.46 6.85
N VAL A 252 -2.92 7.16 6.95
CA VAL A 252 -3.80 7.47 5.80
C VAL A 252 -3.13 8.49 4.89
N LEU A 253 -2.56 9.55 5.47
CA LEU A 253 -1.76 10.54 4.73
C LEU A 253 -0.53 9.90 4.09
N LEU A 254 0.24 9.11 4.85
CA LEU A 254 1.45 8.46 4.39
C LEU A 254 1.16 7.46 3.26
N GLU A 255 0.06 6.70 3.34
CA GLU A 255 -0.37 5.83 2.23
C GLU A 255 -0.70 6.62 0.97
N ALA A 256 -1.48 7.68 1.12
CA ALA A 256 -1.98 8.43 -0.03
C ALA A 256 -0.84 9.20 -0.72
N ILE A 257 0.07 9.81 0.05
CA ILE A 257 1.23 10.51 -0.51
C ILE A 257 2.23 9.54 -1.14
N GLU A 258 2.40 8.32 -0.61
CA GLU A 258 3.23 7.29 -1.26
C GLU A 258 2.75 7.04 -2.70
N ARG A 259 1.45 6.86 -2.92
CA ARG A 259 0.90 6.67 -4.28
C ARG A 259 1.21 7.84 -5.20
N ARG A 260 1.17 9.07 -4.68
CA ARG A 260 1.52 10.28 -5.43
C ARG A 260 3.02 10.34 -5.76
N LEU A 261 3.89 10.00 -4.81
CA LEU A 261 5.35 9.93 -5.02
C LEU A 261 5.69 8.88 -6.08
N LEU A 262 5.02 7.73 -6.07
CA LEU A 262 5.17 6.68 -7.07
C LEU A 262 4.78 7.18 -8.47
N ALA A 263 3.66 7.88 -8.59
CA ALA A 263 3.24 8.48 -9.85
C ALA A 263 4.22 9.58 -10.33
N MET A 264 4.70 10.43 -9.42
CA MET A 264 5.68 11.47 -9.74
C MET A 264 7.02 10.88 -10.18
N ALA A 265 7.47 9.77 -9.60
CA ALA A 265 8.75 9.15 -9.92
C ALA A 265 8.85 8.64 -11.37
N VAL A 266 7.72 8.45 -12.05
CA VAL A 266 7.69 8.11 -13.49
C VAL A 266 8.26 9.26 -14.33
N ASP A 267 7.95 10.50 -13.96
CA ASP A 267 8.33 11.70 -14.73
C ASP A 267 9.49 12.47 -14.09
N ASP A 268 9.57 12.48 -12.74
CA ASP A 268 10.58 13.19 -11.95
C ASP A 268 11.01 12.38 -10.72
N MET A 269 11.99 11.50 -10.93
CA MET A 269 12.58 10.70 -9.86
C MET A 269 13.28 11.55 -8.80
N SER A 270 13.90 12.68 -9.17
CA SER A 270 14.64 13.54 -8.21
C SER A 270 13.67 14.27 -7.28
N GLY A 271 12.55 14.76 -7.82
CA GLY A 271 11.45 15.32 -7.02
C GLY A 271 10.85 14.28 -6.07
N ALA A 272 10.67 13.04 -6.51
CA ALA A 272 10.21 11.95 -5.65
C ALA A 272 11.18 11.64 -4.50
N GLU A 273 12.49 11.63 -4.77
CA GLU A 273 13.52 11.46 -3.73
C GLU A 273 13.49 12.57 -2.68
N ALA A 274 13.44 13.83 -3.14
CA ALA A 274 13.34 14.98 -2.26
C ALA A 274 12.06 14.93 -1.41
N GLY A 275 10.96 14.49 -2.01
CA GLY A 275 9.70 14.30 -1.32
C GLY A 275 9.77 13.22 -0.23
N VAL A 276 10.39 12.07 -0.54
CA VAL A 276 10.66 11.01 0.46
C VAL A 276 11.49 11.55 1.62
N ALA A 277 12.58 12.28 1.35
CA ALA A 277 13.43 12.84 2.39
C ALA A 277 12.66 13.80 3.32
N CYS A 278 11.81 14.66 2.75
CA CYS A 278 10.95 15.59 3.48
C CYS A 278 9.97 14.85 4.41
N LEU A 279 9.29 13.80 3.91
CA LEU A 279 8.37 13.01 4.73
C LEU A 279 9.08 12.27 5.86
N LEU A 280 10.24 11.68 5.60
CA LEU A 280 11.03 11.01 6.63
C LEU A 280 11.44 11.99 7.74
N GLU A 281 11.82 13.21 7.39
CA GLU A 281 12.16 14.24 8.36
C GLU A 281 10.93 14.66 9.19
N ALA A 282 9.79 14.88 8.54
CA ALA A 282 8.54 15.23 9.21
C ALA A 282 8.05 14.13 10.17
N VAL A 283 8.17 12.85 9.79
CA VAL A 283 7.81 11.72 10.64
C VAL A 283 8.77 11.58 11.82
N LEU A 284 10.08 11.61 11.57
CA LEU A 284 11.10 11.28 12.58
C LEU A 284 11.43 12.42 13.53
N SER A 285 11.11 13.67 13.17
CA SER A 285 11.27 14.83 14.05
C SER A 285 10.21 14.91 15.16
N ARG A 286 9.15 14.12 15.08
CA ARG A 286 8.11 14.04 16.11
C ARG A 286 8.63 13.37 17.39
N PRO A 287 8.05 13.70 18.57
CA PRO A 287 8.40 13.02 19.81
C PRO A 287 8.19 11.49 19.78
N ASP A 288 7.14 11.03 19.10
CA ASP A 288 6.83 9.61 18.88
C ASP A 288 7.38 9.08 17.54
N GLY A 289 8.24 9.84 16.87
CA GLY A 289 8.67 9.60 15.49
C GLY A 289 9.39 8.26 15.29
N GLN A 290 10.12 7.79 16.29
CA GLN A 290 10.78 6.48 16.27
C GLN A 290 9.78 5.32 16.20
N TRP A 291 8.67 5.42 16.93
CA TRP A 291 7.60 4.41 16.93
C TRP A 291 6.73 4.52 15.69
N LEU A 292 6.39 5.74 15.28
CA LEU A 292 5.66 6.00 14.04
C LEU A 292 6.43 5.48 12.82
N GLY A 293 7.72 5.82 12.71
CA GLY A 293 8.58 5.36 11.62
C GLY A 293 8.71 3.83 11.59
N ARG A 294 8.81 3.18 12.74
CA ARG A 294 8.88 1.72 12.86
C ARG A 294 7.58 1.05 12.42
N ALA A 295 6.43 1.58 12.83
CA ALA A 295 5.13 1.10 12.39
C ALA A 295 4.87 1.36 10.90
N TRP A 296 5.40 2.47 10.36
CA TRP A 296 5.35 2.78 8.95
C TRP A 296 6.22 1.81 8.13
N LEU A 297 7.42 1.50 8.62
CA LEU A 297 8.28 0.47 8.02
C LEU A 297 7.58 -0.90 7.98
N GLN A 298 6.95 -1.31 9.09
CA GLN A 298 6.13 -2.54 9.14
C GLN A 298 5.02 -2.52 8.08
N GLN A 299 4.34 -1.38 7.92
CA GLN A 299 3.26 -1.23 6.95
C GLN A 299 3.74 -1.32 5.50
N ILE A 300 4.87 -0.68 5.16
CA ILE A 300 5.46 -0.73 3.80
C ILE A 300 5.84 -2.17 3.45
N ILE A 301 6.43 -2.91 4.40
CA ILE A 301 6.78 -4.33 4.21
C ILE A 301 5.52 -5.16 3.97
N TRP A 302 4.42 -4.88 4.67
CA TRP A 302 3.16 -5.58 4.49
C TRP A 302 2.46 -5.28 3.14
N ARG A 303 2.22 -4.00 2.82
CA ARG A 303 1.35 -3.58 1.69
C ARG A 303 1.84 -4.03 0.33
N ASN A 304 3.15 -4.16 0.18
CA ASN A 304 3.78 -4.48 -1.08
C ASN A 304 3.95 -5.99 -1.32
N GLY A 305 3.31 -6.84 -0.51
CA GLY A 305 3.06 -8.25 -0.81
C GLY A 305 2.00 -8.47 -1.90
N HIS A 306 2.04 -7.69 -2.98
CA HIS A 306 1.07 -7.81 -4.07
C HIS A 306 1.12 -9.22 -4.68
N ARG A 307 0.11 -10.02 -4.33
CA ARG A 307 -0.37 -11.23 -5.00
C ARG A 307 -0.87 -10.91 -6.43
N ARG A 308 -0.08 -10.18 -7.23
CA ARG A 308 -0.43 -9.77 -8.59
C ARG A 308 0.65 -10.25 -9.55
N ALA A 309 0.59 -11.54 -9.88
CA ALA A 309 1.18 -12.05 -11.09
C ALA A 309 0.57 -11.29 -12.30
N GLY A 310 1.41 -10.70 -13.16
CA GLY A 310 1.00 -10.35 -14.52
C GLY A 310 0.78 -8.88 -14.91
N ARG A 311 1.43 -7.87 -14.27
CA ARG A 311 1.55 -6.52 -14.89
C ARG A 311 2.98 -6.21 -15.32
N GLY A 312 3.10 -5.51 -16.45
CA GLY A 312 4.33 -5.30 -17.21
C GLY A 312 5.42 -4.52 -16.49
N GLN A 313 6.67 -4.80 -16.86
CA GLN A 313 7.92 -4.42 -16.21
C GLN A 313 8.15 -2.92 -15.98
N VAL A 314 7.55 -2.03 -16.78
CA VAL A 314 7.94 -0.60 -16.82
C VAL A 314 7.37 0.22 -15.65
N ASP A 315 6.16 -0.10 -15.18
CA ASP A 315 5.58 0.53 -13.99
C ASP A 315 6.23 0.05 -12.68
N VAL A 316 6.96 -1.07 -12.71
CA VAL A 316 7.49 -1.74 -11.50
C VAL A 316 8.77 -1.07 -10.98
N ASP A 317 9.64 -0.58 -11.85
CA ASP A 317 10.99 -0.15 -11.44
C ASP A 317 11.00 1.23 -10.76
N ALA A 318 10.27 2.22 -11.29
CA ALA A 318 10.13 3.53 -10.64
C ALA A 318 9.40 3.40 -9.29
N GLN A 319 8.36 2.55 -9.25
CA GLN A 319 7.62 2.26 -8.03
C GLN A 319 8.51 1.58 -6.97
N ARG A 320 9.32 0.61 -7.41
CA ARG A 320 10.30 -0.06 -6.58
C ARG A 320 11.33 0.93 -6.02
N ALA A 321 11.84 1.85 -6.84
CA ALA A 321 12.87 2.80 -6.41
C ALA A 321 12.41 3.73 -5.28
N VAL A 322 11.19 4.27 -5.32
CA VAL A 322 10.63 5.09 -4.22
C VAL A 322 10.48 4.26 -2.95
N ARG A 323 9.93 3.05 -3.07
CA ARG A 323 9.74 2.11 -1.96
C ARG A 323 11.07 1.76 -1.30
N ASP A 324 12.08 1.40 -2.08
CA ASP A 324 13.38 0.98 -1.56
C ASP A 324 14.09 2.12 -0.83
N ARG A 325 13.90 3.37 -1.30
CA ARG A 325 14.37 4.57 -0.58
C ARG A 325 13.63 4.82 0.73
N LEU A 326 12.31 4.62 0.78
CA LEU A 326 11.55 4.70 2.03
C LEU A 326 12.01 3.63 3.03
N LEU A 327 12.14 2.38 2.58
CA LEU A 327 12.64 1.27 3.40
C LEU A 327 14.04 1.57 3.96
N ALA A 328 14.97 2.00 3.11
CA ALA A 328 16.33 2.35 3.51
C ALA A 328 16.35 3.57 4.45
N GLY A 329 15.60 4.62 4.12
CA GLY A 329 15.53 5.86 4.90
C GLY A 329 14.93 5.66 6.29
N LEU A 330 13.89 4.85 6.43
CA LEU A 330 13.35 4.46 7.73
C LEU A 330 14.33 3.59 8.50
N SER A 331 14.85 2.53 7.86
CA SER A 331 15.73 1.56 8.54
C SER A 331 17.01 2.20 9.08
N THR A 332 17.59 3.16 8.36
CA THR A 332 18.84 3.84 8.74
C THR A 332 18.68 4.92 9.81
N ARG A 333 17.46 5.46 10.01
CA ARG A 333 17.21 6.58 10.93
C ARG A 333 16.47 6.18 12.21
N ILE A 334 15.90 4.97 12.24
CA ILE A 334 15.22 4.43 13.44
C ILE A 334 16.23 3.66 14.28
N ALA A 335 16.28 3.92 15.58
CA ALA A 335 17.18 3.21 16.50
C ALA A 335 16.71 1.74 16.72
N PRO A 336 17.61 0.75 16.74
CA PRO A 336 17.27 -0.64 17.10
C PRO A 336 16.71 -0.76 18.53
N LEU A 337 15.80 -1.72 18.79
CA LEU A 337 15.25 -1.95 20.13
C LEU A 337 16.14 -2.78 21.04
N SER A 338 17.13 -3.48 20.48
CA SER A 338 17.99 -4.40 21.23
C SER A 338 17.12 -5.42 22.00
N VAL A 339 17.35 -5.60 23.30
CA VAL A 339 16.67 -6.59 24.16
C VAL A 339 15.14 -6.46 24.20
N LYS A 340 14.58 -5.28 23.90
CA LYS A 340 13.13 -5.04 23.90
C LYS A 340 12.44 -5.46 22.59
N ALA A 341 13.19 -5.88 21.58
CA ALA A 341 12.64 -6.24 20.27
C ALA A 341 11.52 -7.28 20.38
N PHE A 342 11.73 -8.36 21.12
CA PHE A 342 10.74 -9.44 21.23
C PHE A 342 9.53 -9.11 22.10
N GLU A 343 9.64 -8.15 23.03
CA GLU A 343 8.48 -7.62 23.75
C GLU A 343 7.56 -6.87 22.79
N TRP A 344 8.15 -5.98 21.98
CA TRP A 344 7.43 -5.29 20.92
C TRP A 344 6.88 -6.25 19.87
N ILE A 345 7.66 -7.20 19.35
CA ILE A 345 7.21 -8.16 18.33
C ILE A 345 5.98 -8.96 18.81
N ARG A 346 5.96 -9.41 20.07
CA ARG A 346 4.84 -10.21 20.62
C ARG A 346 3.61 -9.39 20.98
N ALA A 347 3.72 -8.07 21.09
CA ALA A 347 2.59 -7.17 21.31
C ALA A 347 1.74 -6.91 20.04
N GLU A 348 1.90 -7.71 18.99
CA GLU A 348 1.16 -7.62 17.74
C GLU A 348 0.24 -8.84 17.57
N GLU A 349 -0.80 -8.70 16.74
CA GLU A 349 -1.65 -9.85 16.40
C GLU A 349 -0.85 -10.90 15.61
N PRO A 350 -1.08 -12.21 15.85
CA PRO A 350 -0.28 -13.31 15.29
C PRO A 350 0.00 -13.24 13.78
N LEU A 351 -0.99 -12.79 12.99
CA LEU A 351 -0.85 -12.69 11.54
C LEU A 351 0.19 -11.64 11.09
N TRP A 352 0.40 -10.60 11.90
CA TRP A 352 1.24 -9.45 11.54
C TRP A 352 2.61 -9.45 12.21
N ILE A 353 2.86 -10.36 13.16
CA ILE A 353 4.11 -10.46 13.93
C ILE A 353 5.34 -10.52 13.01
N VAL A 354 5.27 -11.28 11.91
CA VAL A 354 6.39 -11.37 10.95
C VAL A 354 6.86 -10.01 10.43
N HIS A 355 5.94 -9.05 10.23
CA HIS A 355 6.29 -7.75 9.67
C HIS A 355 7.04 -6.91 10.71
N ARG A 356 6.77 -7.11 12.01
CA ARG A 356 7.58 -6.54 13.10
C ARG A 356 8.98 -7.16 13.13
N ILE A 357 9.09 -8.48 12.94
CA ILE A 357 10.39 -9.17 12.84
C ILE A 357 11.22 -8.61 11.67
N LEU A 358 10.60 -8.50 10.48
CA LEU A 358 11.26 -7.97 9.29
C LEU A 358 11.64 -6.49 9.43
N ALA A 359 10.79 -5.67 10.07
CA ALA A 359 11.10 -4.27 10.34
C ALA A 359 12.33 -4.14 11.25
N GLU A 360 12.37 -4.88 12.36
CA GLU A 360 13.53 -4.84 13.28
C GLU A 360 14.80 -5.40 12.63
N ALA A 361 14.70 -6.49 11.86
CA ALA A 361 15.83 -7.03 11.11
C ALA A 361 16.38 -6.02 10.09
N SER A 362 15.50 -5.30 9.37
CA SER A 362 15.89 -4.24 8.43
C SER A 362 16.59 -3.07 9.16
N ILE A 363 16.11 -2.68 10.34
CA ILE A 363 16.73 -1.63 11.16
C ILE A 363 18.13 -2.05 11.63
N LEU A 364 18.28 -3.25 12.19
CA LEU A 364 19.57 -3.78 12.67
C LEU A 364 20.59 -3.87 11.53
N GLU A 365 20.17 -4.38 10.38
CA GLU A 365 21.02 -4.52 9.19
C GLU A 365 21.48 -3.17 8.65
N ALA A 366 20.59 -2.17 8.61
CA ALA A 366 20.92 -0.81 8.20
C ALA A 366 21.93 -0.12 9.14
N HIS A 367 21.98 -0.56 10.41
CA HIS A 367 22.96 -0.11 11.41
C HIS A 367 24.25 -0.95 11.42
N GLY A 368 24.44 -1.84 10.44
CA GLY A 368 25.65 -2.64 10.27
C GLY A 368 25.69 -3.91 11.13
N ASP A 369 24.61 -4.28 11.81
CA ASP A 369 24.52 -5.49 12.63
C ASP A 369 23.71 -6.58 11.93
N ALA A 370 24.25 -7.08 10.81
CA ALA A 370 23.62 -8.14 10.03
C ALA A 370 23.50 -9.46 10.82
N VAL A 371 24.40 -9.71 11.78
CA VAL A 371 24.37 -10.92 12.61
C VAL A 371 23.20 -10.86 13.60
N ALA A 372 23.01 -9.74 14.31
CA ALA A 372 21.84 -9.57 15.16
C ALA A 372 20.53 -9.58 14.35
N ALA A 373 20.53 -8.97 13.16
CA ALA A 373 19.37 -9.03 12.25
C ALA A 373 19.02 -10.48 11.87
N ALA A 374 20.01 -11.29 11.48
CA ALA A 374 19.80 -12.70 11.15
C ALA A 374 19.36 -13.54 12.38
N GLU A 375 19.81 -13.18 13.58
CA GLU A 375 19.38 -13.81 14.82
C GLU A 375 17.93 -13.44 15.20
N ILE A 376 17.48 -12.19 14.95
CA ILE A 376 16.07 -11.81 15.06
C ILE A 376 15.19 -12.66 14.14
N LEU A 377 15.61 -12.84 12.87
CA LEU A 377 14.91 -13.72 11.92
C LEU A 377 14.84 -15.16 12.45
N ALA A 378 15.98 -15.75 12.81
CA ALA A 378 16.05 -17.13 13.30
C ALA A 378 15.23 -17.34 14.58
N SER A 379 15.33 -16.42 15.54
CA SER A 379 14.60 -16.48 16.80
C SER A 379 13.09 -16.34 16.60
N GLY A 380 12.65 -15.54 15.64
CA GLY A 380 11.24 -15.47 15.22
C GLY A 380 10.70 -16.83 14.77
N VAL A 381 11.46 -17.54 13.93
CA VAL A 381 11.08 -18.90 13.47
C VAL A 381 11.09 -19.90 14.63
N ARG A 382 12.13 -19.91 15.47
CA ARG A 382 12.22 -20.85 16.61
C ARG A 382 11.06 -20.71 17.60
N GLN A 383 10.54 -19.50 17.74
CA GLN A 383 9.41 -19.21 18.62
C GLN A 383 8.04 -19.42 17.96
N GLY A 384 7.99 -19.85 16.70
CA GLY A 384 6.74 -20.04 15.96
C GLY A 384 6.01 -18.74 15.62
N LEU A 385 6.72 -17.61 15.57
CA LEU A 385 6.15 -16.28 15.33
C LEU A 385 6.00 -15.94 13.84
N VAL A 386 6.40 -16.85 12.96
CA VAL A 386 6.57 -16.64 11.53
C VAL A 386 5.59 -17.57 10.79
N THR A 387 4.35 -17.12 10.58
CA THR A 387 3.23 -17.93 10.05
C THR A 387 3.22 -18.06 8.52
N ALA A 388 2.92 -19.21 7.93
CA ALA A 388 3.08 -19.44 6.50
C ALA A 388 1.81 -19.12 5.69
N THR A 389 1.61 -17.88 5.24
CA THR A 389 0.54 -17.57 4.28
C THR A 389 0.98 -16.61 3.17
N GLY A 390 1.54 -17.18 2.08
CA GLY A 390 1.79 -16.49 0.80
C GLY A 390 3.25 -16.17 0.44
N ARG A 391 4.23 -16.73 1.16
CA ARG A 391 5.64 -16.27 1.10
C ARG A 391 6.48 -16.84 -0.03
N ALA A 392 6.10 -17.98 -0.60
CA ALA A 392 6.93 -18.64 -1.59
C ALA A 392 6.85 -17.98 -2.98
N ASP A 393 5.72 -17.34 -3.32
CA ASP A 393 5.59 -16.51 -4.53
C ASP A 393 6.46 -15.24 -4.46
N GLY A 394 6.85 -14.81 -3.25
CA GLY A 394 7.70 -13.65 -3.01
C GLY A 394 9.15 -13.81 -3.48
N MET A 395 9.63 -15.04 -3.59
CA MET A 395 11.03 -15.35 -3.95
C MET A 395 11.35 -15.02 -5.41
N THR A 396 10.39 -15.20 -6.32
CA THR A 396 10.55 -14.90 -7.74
C THR A 396 10.15 -13.46 -8.08
N THR A 397 9.36 -12.81 -7.22
CA THR A 397 8.76 -11.49 -7.46
C THR A 397 9.48 -10.33 -6.76
N ARG A 398 10.57 -10.59 -6.01
CA ARG A 398 11.29 -9.58 -5.20
C ARG A 398 10.35 -8.81 -4.28
N SER A 399 9.63 -9.55 -3.45
CA SER A 399 8.78 -8.96 -2.42
C SER A 399 9.63 -8.17 -1.39
N PRO A 400 9.06 -7.20 -0.66
CA PRO A 400 9.78 -6.50 0.40
C PRO A 400 10.37 -7.43 1.46
N GLU A 401 9.67 -8.53 1.78
CA GLU A 401 10.20 -9.58 2.66
C GLU A 401 11.45 -10.22 2.06
N SER A 402 11.38 -10.67 0.79
CA SER A 402 12.51 -11.25 0.07
C SER A 402 13.70 -10.28 0.04
N ASP A 403 13.46 -9.00 -0.23
CA ASP A 403 14.50 -7.97 -0.28
C ASP A 403 15.16 -7.74 1.09
N VAL A 404 14.37 -7.65 2.18
CA VAL A 404 14.90 -7.52 3.55
C VAL A 404 15.75 -8.74 3.91
N VAL A 405 15.21 -9.94 3.72
CA VAL A 405 15.90 -11.20 4.07
C VAL A 405 17.16 -11.38 3.23
N ALA A 406 17.11 -11.12 1.93
CA ALA A 406 18.24 -11.15 1.02
C ALA A 406 19.37 -10.20 1.48
N ARG A 407 19.03 -8.96 1.85
CA ARG A 407 20.02 -7.98 2.35
C ARG A 407 20.66 -8.43 3.66
N VAL A 408 19.86 -8.92 4.61
CA VAL A 408 20.35 -9.42 5.90
C VAL A 408 21.28 -10.61 5.70
N LEU A 409 20.81 -11.65 5.02
CA LEU A 409 21.50 -12.93 4.93
C LEU A 409 22.70 -12.91 3.98
N SER A 410 22.74 -12.01 2.99
CA SER A 410 23.94 -11.85 2.15
C SER A 410 25.13 -11.18 2.86
N ARG A 411 24.91 -10.60 4.05
CA ARG A 411 25.93 -9.87 4.82
C ARG A 411 26.45 -10.62 6.03
N ILE A 412 25.90 -11.80 6.35
CA ILE A 412 26.41 -12.59 7.48
C ILE A 412 27.64 -13.44 7.07
N PRO A 413 28.59 -13.66 7.98
CA PRO A 413 29.84 -14.36 7.64
C PRO A 413 29.68 -15.82 7.23
N ASP A 414 28.75 -16.55 7.87
CA ASP A 414 28.52 -17.97 7.63
C ASP A 414 27.01 -18.27 7.51
N LEU A 415 26.50 -18.08 6.29
CA LEU A 415 25.10 -18.34 5.97
C LEU A 415 24.75 -19.84 6.02
N THR A 416 25.68 -20.71 5.65
CA THR A 416 25.48 -22.17 5.70
C THR A 416 25.27 -22.62 7.14
N GLN A 417 26.16 -22.21 8.06
CA GLN A 417 26.03 -22.52 9.48
C GLN A 417 24.74 -21.94 10.08
N TRP A 418 24.36 -20.71 9.72
CA TRP A 418 23.10 -20.12 10.15
C TRP A 418 21.91 -20.99 9.74
N PHE A 419 21.85 -21.40 8.47
CA PHE A 419 20.77 -22.24 7.93
C PHE A 419 20.72 -23.60 8.64
N GLU A 420 21.83 -24.31 8.70
CA GLU A 420 21.90 -25.65 9.31
C GLU A 420 21.55 -25.63 10.81
N THR A 421 21.98 -24.58 11.51
CA THR A 421 21.68 -24.42 12.93
C THR A 421 20.18 -24.21 13.14
N LEU A 422 19.57 -23.31 12.36
CA LEU A 422 18.13 -23.05 12.44
C LEU A 422 17.31 -24.28 12.01
N TRP A 423 17.74 -24.99 10.97
CA TRP A 423 17.10 -26.22 10.50
C TRP A 423 17.07 -27.31 11.59
N ARG A 424 18.20 -27.50 12.27
CA ARG A 424 18.35 -28.45 13.37
C ARG A 424 17.52 -28.06 14.59
N GLN A 425 17.55 -26.79 14.97
CA GLN A 425 16.82 -26.26 16.13
C GLN A 425 15.30 -26.31 15.97
N THR A 426 14.80 -26.43 14.74
CA THR A 426 13.35 -26.55 14.45
C THR A 426 12.90 -27.99 14.24
N TYR A 427 13.79 -28.99 14.31
CA TYR A 427 13.49 -30.39 14.01
C TYR A 427 12.29 -30.93 14.79
N GLU A 428 12.26 -30.76 16.11
CA GLU A 428 11.17 -31.31 16.95
C GLU A 428 9.79 -30.77 16.56
N VAL A 429 9.71 -29.49 16.17
CA VAL A 429 8.46 -28.87 15.72
C VAL A 429 8.07 -29.42 14.34
N ARG A 430 9.04 -29.57 13.43
CA ARG A 430 8.81 -30.11 12.08
C ARG A 430 8.37 -31.57 12.13
N GLU A 431 9.02 -32.39 12.95
CA GLU A 431 8.66 -33.80 13.18
C GLU A 431 7.27 -33.94 13.82
N ALA A 432 6.91 -33.03 14.73
CA ALA A 432 5.60 -33.06 15.38
C ALA A 432 4.42 -32.91 14.39
N LEU A 433 4.63 -32.29 13.23
CA LEU A 433 3.61 -32.09 12.19
C LEU A 433 3.30 -33.37 11.41
N SER A 434 4.18 -34.36 11.43
CA SER A 434 3.90 -35.69 10.85
C SER A 434 2.73 -36.38 11.55
N TYR A 435 2.46 -36.04 12.82
CA TYR A 435 1.39 -36.61 13.61
C TYR A 435 0.02 -35.97 13.26
N PRO A 436 -1.03 -36.75 12.95
CA PRO A 436 -2.34 -36.25 12.55
C PRO A 436 -2.95 -35.20 13.50
N ALA A 437 -2.69 -35.31 14.80
CA ALA A 437 -3.25 -34.42 15.82
C ALA A 437 -2.65 -33.01 15.86
N ARG A 438 -1.59 -32.73 15.08
CA ARG A 438 -0.87 -31.45 15.10
C ARG A 438 -0.71 -30.83 13.70
N ARG A 439 -1.42 -31.35 12.69
CA ARG A 439 -1.32 -30.92 11.29
C ARG A 439 -1.86 -29.51 10.99
N ASP A 440 -2.51 -28.89 11.98
CA ASP A 440 -3.04 -27.53 11.95
C ASP A 440 -2.00 -26.47 12.36
N LEU A 441 -0.83 -26.87 12.87
CA LEU A 441 0.27 -25.96 13.18
C LEU A 441 1.00 -25.53 11.89
N ASP A 442 1.44 -24.26 11.86
CA ASP A 442 2.29 -23.75 10.78
C ASP A 442 3.66 -24.44 10.77
N ASN A 443 4.11 -24.90 9.60
CA ASN A 443 5.40 -25.57 9.48
C ASN A 443 6.57 -24.58 9.43
N PRO A 444 7.50 -24.59 10.43
CA PRO A 444 8.67 -23.72 10.40
C PRO A 444 9.65 -24.06 9.28
N ALA A 445 9.52 -25.21 8.61
CA ALA A 445 10.31 -25.55 7.43
C ALA A 445 10.18 -24.49 6.33
N TYR A 446 8.97 -24.01 6.07
CA TYR A 446 8.68 -23.12 4.94
C TYR A 446 9.39 -21.76 5.03
N PRO A 447 9.34 -21.01 6.15
CA PRO A 447 10.13 -19.79 6.26
C PRO A 447 11.64 -20.06 6.25
N VAL A 448 12.13 -21.14 6.85
CA VAL A 448 13.58 -21.45 6.84
C VAL A 448 14.09 -21.71 5.43
N LEU A 449 13.39 -22.55 4.67
CA LEU A 449 13.72 -22.85 3.27
C LEU A 449 13.61 -21.62 2.39
N SER A 450 12.50 -20.87 2.48
CA SER A 450 12.29 -19.65 1.70
C SER A 450 13.38 -18.61 1.98
N TRP A 451 13.68 -18.34 3.25
CA TRP A 451 14.71 -17.37 3.61
C TRP A 451 16.11 -17.84 3.27
N GLY A 452 16.42 -19.13 3.43
CA GLY A 452 17.68 -19.73 2.97
C GLY A 452 17.91 -19.55 1.47
N LEU A 453 16.87 -19.79 0.65
CA LEU A 453 16.92 -19.56 -0.79
C LEU A 453 17.12 -18.08 -1.16
N ASN A 454 16.46 -17.16 -0.45
CA ASN A 454 16.68 -15.73 -0.63
C ASN A 454 18.14 -15.34 -0.31
N GLY A 455 18.68 -15.86 0.79
CA GLY A 455 20.08 -15.66 1.16
C GLY A 455 21.06 -16.21 0.11
N LEU A 456 20.84 -17.45 -0.36
CA LEU A 456 21.66 -18.06 -1.42
C LEU A 456 21.61 -17.23 -2.71
N ASN A 457 20.42 -16.82 -3.13
CA ASN A 457 20.22 -16.04 -4.35
C ASN A 457 20.90 -14.67 -4.28
N ALA A 458 20.86 -14.01 -3.11
CA ALA A 458 21.51 -12.71 -2.90
C ALA A 458 23.05 -12.82 -2.81
N SER A 459 23.56 -14.00 -2.46
CA SER A 459 24.97 -14.26 -2.20
C SER A 459 25.79 -14.70 -3.42
N ARG A 460 25.23 -14.65 -4.64
CA ARG A 460 25.85 -15.17 -5.88
C ARG A 460 27.27 -14.66 -6.15
N HIS A 461 27.65 -13.50 -5.61
CA HIS A 461 28.96 -12.86 -5.77
C HIS A 461 29.78 -12.76 -4.48
N ALA A 462 29.26 -13.25 -3.36
CA ALA A 462 29.96 -13.25 -2.08
C ALA A 462 30.87 -14.49 -1.95
N PRO A 463 32.00 -14.39 -1.22
CA PRO A 463 32.91 -15.51 -0.95
C PRO A 463 32.31 -16.45 0.12
N LEU A 464 31.21 -17.10 -0.22
CA LEU A 464 30.47 -18.06 0.61
C LEU A 464 30.51 -19.45 -0.04
N ASP A 465 30.40 -20.52 0.76
CA ASP A 465 30.21 -21.88 0.25
C ASP A 465 28.78 -22.07 -0.29
N GLN A 466 28.54 -21.52 -1.47
CA GLN A 466 27.25 -21.59 -2.17
C GLN A 466 26.84 -23.04 -2.46
N ALA A 467 27.80 -23.93 -2.72
CA ALA A 467 27.54 -25.34 -2.98
C ALA A 467 27.09 -26.07 -1.71
N GLY A 468 27.78 -25.83 -0.59
CA GLY A 468 27.38 -26.34 0.73
C GLY A 468 26.00 -25.86 1.16
N LEU A 469 25.72 -24.55 1.02
CA LEU A 469 24.41 -24.00 1.34
C LEU A 469 23.30 -24.59 0.45
N TRP A 470 23.52 -24.69 -0.86
CA TRP A 470 22.54 -25.29 -1.77
C TRP A 470 22.28 -26.75 -1.42
N ARG A 471 23.32 -27.55 -1.12
CA ARG A 471 23.17 -28.95 -0.68
C ARG A 471 22.39 -29.07 0.63
N ALA A 472 22.65 -28.19 1.60
CA ALA A 472 21.91 -28.16 2.86
C ALA A 472 20.42 -27.85 2.63
N ILE A 473 20.12 -26.88 1.76
CA ILE A 473 18.74 -26.54 1.38
C ILE A 473 18.07 -27.69 0.62
N ALA A 474 18.76 -28.31 -0.34
CA ALA A 474 18.27 -29.45 -1.12
C ALA A 474 17.89 -30.62 -0.20
N GLY A 475 18.76 -30.99 0.74
CA GLY A 475 18.46 -32.01 1.75
C GLY A 475 17.27 -31.65 2.64
N ALA A 476 17.14 -30.38 3.02
CA ALA A 476 16.03 -29.86 3.81
C ALA A 476 14.68 -29.89 3.06
N VAL A 477 14.69 -29.66 1.75
CA VAL A 477 13.51 -29.82 0.88
C VAL A 477 13.00 -31.27 0.93
N PHE A 478 13.89 -32.25 0.74
CA PHE A 478 13.53 -33.67 0.80
C PHE A 478 13.02 -34.09 2.17
N GLU A 479 13.71 -33.68 3.24
CA GLU A 479 13.29 -33.95 4.59
C GLU A 479 11.86 -33.43 4.83
N THR A 480 11.54 -32.24 4.32
CA THR A 480 10.19 -31.65 4.43
C THR A 480 9.16 -32.43 3.63
N GLN A 481 9.45 -32.78 2.37
CA GLN A 481 8.55 -33.57 1.53
C GLN A 481 8.23 -34.93 2.15
N ARG A 482 9.15 -35.50 2.92
CA ARG A 482 8.99 -36.78 3.63
C ARG A 482 8.20 -36.65 4.94
N ILE A 483 8.46 -35.60 5.71
CA ILE A 483 7.93 -35.41 7.07
C ILE A 483 6.56 -34.73 7.05
N ASP A 484 6.34 -33.79 6.14
CA ASP A 484 5.13 -32.98 6.09
C ASP A 484 4.10 -33.55 5.09
N PRO A 485 2.97 -34.10 5.57
CA PRO A 485 1.92 -34.64 4.71
C PRO A 485 1.24 -33.57 3.84
N ASN A 486 1.38 -32.28 4.17
CA ASN A 486 0.84 -31.16 3.41
C ASN A 486 1.81 -30.64 2.34
N ALA A 487 3.05 -31.15 2.26
CA ALA A 487 4.06 -30.70 1.30
C ALA A 487 3.60 -30.81 -0.16
N TRP A 488 2.75 -31.79 -0.48
CA TRP A 488 2.28 -32.05 -1.83
C TRP A 488 0.94 -31.37 -2.17
N LEU A 489 0.41 -30.54 -1.27
CA LEU A 489 -0.76 -29.72 -1.60
C LEU A 489 -0.39 -28.78 -2.76
N PHE A 490 -1.16 -28.84 -3.84
CA PHE A 490 -0.92 -28.06 -5.06
C PHE A 490 -0.81 -26.54 -4.82
N ASN A 491 -1.54 -26.01 -3.83
CA ASN A 491 -1.47 -24.60 -3.39
C ASN A 491 -0.57 -24.39 -2.15
N GLY A 492 0.28 -25.36 -1.82
CA GLY A 492 1.19 -25.33 -0.68
C GLY A 492 2.46 -24.52 -0.96
N ALA A 493 3.27 -24.31 0.08
CA ALA A 493 4.52 -23.54 -0.02
C ALA A 493 5.68 -24.32 -0.68
N MET A 494 5.61 -25.66 -0.71
CA MET A 494 6.73 -26.49 -1.19
C MET A 494 6.95 -26.45 -2.71
N PRO A 495 5.92 -26.54 -3.59
CA PRO A 495 6.15 -26.46 -5.03
C PRO A 495 6.97 -25.22 -5.46
N PRO A 496 6.64 -23.99 -5.05
CA PRO A 496 7.48 -22.83 -5.35
C PRO A 496 8.89 -22.88 -4.71
N ILE A 497 9.05 -23.45 -3.51
CA ILE A 497 10.38 -23.68 -2.90
C ILE A 497 11.23 -24.64 -3.74
N THR A 498 10.66 -25.77 -4.17
CA THR A 498 11.35 -26.77 -5.00
C THR A 498 11.75 -26.17 -6.34
N ARG A 499 10.85 -25.43 -7.00
CA ARG A 499 11.13 -24.71 -8.25
C ARG A 499 12.34 -23.76 -8.13
N VAL A 500 12.36 -22.93 -7.10
CA VAL A 500 13.48 -21.99 -6.88
C VAL A 500 14.77 -22.74 -6.52
N THR A 501 14.68 -23.86 -5.81
CA THR A 501 15.84 -24.73 -5.52
C THR A 501 16.46 -25.28 -6.81
N VAL A 502 15.64 -25.77 -7.75
CA VAL A 502 16.09 -26.21 -9.08
C VAL A 502 16.69 -25.05 -9.86
N GLN A 503 16.00 -23.90 -9.89
CA GLN A 503 16.45 -22.71 -10.61
C GLN A 503 17.87 -22.30 -10.18
N LEU A 504 18.09 -22.17 -8.87
CA LEU A 504 19.41 -21.82 -8.33
C LEU A 504 20.43 -22.94 -8.52
N GLY A 505 20.03 -24.21 -8.37
CA GLY A 505 20.92 -25.36 -8.57
C GLY A 505 21.47 -25.44 -10.00
N ALA A 506 20.59 -25.31 -11.00
CA ALA A 506 20.98 -25.26 -12.41
C ALA A 506 21.92 -24.07 -12.71
N ALA A 507 21.57 -22.87 -12.26
CA ALA A 507 22.40 -21.68 -12.47
C ALA A 507 23.78 -21.78 -11.80
N LEU A 508 23.88 -22.44 -10.63
CA LEU A 508 25.14 -22.67 -9.93
C LEU A 508 25.96 -23.82 -10.55
N ALA A 509 25.31 -24.86 -11.06
CA ALA A 509 25.96 -25.95 -11.76
C ALA A 509 26.57 -25.49 -13.10
N GLU A 510 25.86 -24.63 -13.85
CA GLU A 510 26.38 -24.00 -15.08
C GLU A 510 27.66 -23.18 -14.81
N ARG A 511 27.76 -22.60 -13.61
CA ARG A 511 28.97 -21.87 -13.15
C ARG A 511 30.05 -22.79 -12.58
N GLY A 512 29.84 -24.10 -12.53
CA GLY A 512 30.75 -25.08 -11.93
C GLY A 512 30.87 -25.00 -10.41
N ILE A 513 29.89 -24.38 -9.73
CA ILE A 513 29.88 -24.22 -8.27
C ILE A 513 29.21 -25.44 -7.61
N VAL A 514 28.01 -25.79 -8.08
CA VAL A 514 27.32 -27.02 -7.68
C VAL A 514 27.76 -28.16 -8.61
N LEU A 515 28.00 -29.34 -8.07
CA LEU A 515 28.37 -30.49 -8.90
C LEU A 515 27.15 -30.96 -9.71
N VAL A 516 27.39 -31.40 -10.93
CA VAL A 516 26.34 -31.98 -11.80
C VAL A 516 25.68 -33.18 -11.11
N ASP A 517 26.46 -33.96 -10.35
CA ASP A 517 25.95 -35.08 -9.55
C ASP A 517 24.95 -34.62 -8.47
N ASP A 518 25.24 -33.53 -7.75
CA ASP A 518 24.35 -33.01 -6.71
C ASP A 518 23.00 -32.55 -7.33
N LEU A 519 23.05 -31.89 -8.50
CA LEU A 519 21.84 -31.46 -9.22
C LEU A 519 21.06 -32.65 -9.80
N ALA A 520 21.77 -33.67 -10.30
CA ALA A 520 21.16 -34.89 -10.81
C ALA A 520 20.47 -35.69 -9.69
N GLU A 521 21.11 -35.84 -8.53
CA GLU A 521 20.49 -36.47 -7.36
C GLU A 521 19.21 -35.72 -6.97
N PHE A 522 19.27 -34.39 -6.88
CA PHE A 522 18.09 -33.60 -6.52
C PHE A 522 16.92 -33.75 -7.52
N LEU A 523 17.19 -33.69 -8.82
CA LEU A 523 16.15 -33.85 -9.85
C LEU A 523 15.66 -35.30 -9.99
N GLY A 524 16.53 -36.27 -9.75
CA GLY A 524 16.20 -37.70 -9.77
C GLY A 524 15.20 -38.08 -8.70
N ASP A 525 15.32 -37.52 -7.50
CA ASP A 525 14.36 -37.80 -6.42
C ASP A 525 12.99 -37.11 -6.62
N GLN A 526 12.84 -36.26 -7.65
CA GLN A 526 11.57 -35.61 -8.03
C GLN A 526 10.92 -36.29 -9.26
N LEU A 527 11.29 -37.54 -9.59
CA LEU A 527 10.92 -38.25 -10.84
C LEU A 527 9.45 -38.68 -11.00
N ASP A 528 8.55 -38.36 -10.07
CA ASP A 528 7.14 -38.72 -10.23
C ASP A 528 6.54 -38.02 -11.47
N PRO A 529 5.97 -38.78 -12.44
CA PRO A 529 5.59 -38.27 -13.77
C PRO A 529 4.37 -37.36 -13.70
N THR A 530 4.59 -36.12 -13.26
CA THR A 530 3.55 -35.12 -12.99
C THR A 530 3.80 -33.86 -13.81
N ALA A 531 2.78 -33.00 -13.92
CA ALA A 531 2.92 -31.65 -14.47
C ALA A 531 4.07 -30.87 -13.80
N GLU A 532 4.25 -31.05 -12.48
CA GLU A 532 5.32 -30.40 -11.73
C GLU A 532 6.70 -30.94 -12.13
N HIS A 533 6.85 -32.24 -12.37
CA HIS A 533 8.12 -32.82 -12.82
C HIS A 533 8.61 -32.19 -14.13
N VAL A 534 7.72 -32.09 -15.12
CA VAL A 534 8.03 -31.46 -16.42
C VAL A 534 8.39 -29.99 -16.24
N ARG A 535 7.71 -29.29 -15.31
CA ARG A 535 8.00 -27.90 -14.96
C ARG A 535 9.38 -27.73 -14.35
N LEU A 536 9.83 -28.63 -13.47
CA LEU A 536 11.18 -28.58 -12.89
C LEU A 536 12.27 -28.72 -13.97
N TRP A 537 12.09 -29.64 -14.92
CA TRP A 537 13.01 -29.77 -16.07
C TRP A 537 13.01 -28.53 -16.97
N GLN A 538 11.83 -27.95 -17.22
CA GLN A 538 11.73 -26.70 -17.99
C GLN A 538 12.46 -25.55 -17.29
N ILE A 539 12.36 -25.44 -15.96
CA ILE A 539 13.08 -24.44 -15.17
C ILE A 539 14.60 -24.68 -15.26
N ALA A 540 15.06 -25.92 -15.08
CA ALA A 540 16.48 -26.24 -15.17
C ALA A 540 17.06 -25.89 -16.55
N ARG A 541 16.32 -26.18 -17.63
CA ARG A 541 16.69 -25.86 -19.02
C ARG A 541 16.65 -24.37 -19.33
N ALA A 542 15.81 -23.60 -18.64
CA ALA A 542 15.79 -22.14 -18.80
C ALA A 542 17.02 -21.46 -18.16
N GLU A 543 17.62 -22.09 -17.14
CA GLU A 543 18.72 -21.52 -16.35
C GLU A 543 20.11 -22.06 -16.71
N ALA A 544 20.18 -23.25 -17.32
CA ALA A 544 21.44 -23.89 -17.69
C ALA A 544 21.48 -24.29 -19.17
N SER A 545 22.68 -24.54 -19.67
CA SER A 545 22.89 -24.93 -21.05
C SER A 545 22.27 -26.29 -21.37
N ASP A 546 21.96 -26.50 -22.65
CA ASP A 546 21.44 -27.79 -23.15
C ASP A 546 22.44 -28.93 -22.92
N ALA A 547 23.75 -28.65 -23.00
CA ALA A 547 24.79 -29.63 -22.72
C ALA A 547 24.78 -30.11 -21.26
N LEU A 548 24.68 -29.18 -20.30
CA LEU A 548 24.62 -29.49 -18.88
C LEU A 548 23.35 -30.27 -18.55
N THR A 549 22.20 -29.82 -19.03
CA THR A 549 20.92 -30.50 -18.74
C THR A 549 20.83 -31.91 -19.33
N LEU A 550 21.44 -32.16 -20.51
CA LEU A 550 21.60 -33.51 -21.05
C LEU A 550 22.53 -34.38 -20.18
N GLU A 551 23.62 -33.83 -19.65
CA GLU A 551 24.50 -34.55 -18.74
C GLU A 551 23.78 -34.94 -17.44
N VAL A 552 23.04 -33.99 -16.84
CA VAL A 552 22.19 -34.22 -15.68
C VAL A 552 21.18 -35.33 -15.97
N GLY A 553 20.44 -35.25 -17.08
CA GLY A 553 19.45 -36.27 -17.46
C GLY A 553 20.05 -37.67 -17.66
N ARG A 554 21.27 -37.76 -18.18
CA ARG A 554 22.00 -39.04 -18.27
C ARG A 554 22.40 -39.59 -16.91
N LYS A 555 22.81 -38.73 -15.98
CA LYS A 555 23.17 -39.12 -14.60
C LYS A 555 21.96 -39.56 -13.78
N VAL A 556 20.83 -38.88 -13.93
CA VAL A 556 19.53 -39.30 -13.37
C VAL A 556 19.11 -40.66 -13.94
N GLY A 557 19.31 -40.85 -15.24
CA GLY A 557 18.96 -42.05 -15.98
C GLY A 557 18.10 -41.70 -17.18
N ALA A 558 18.72 -41.59 -18.36
CA ALA A 558 18.08 -41.08 -19.57
C ALA A 558 16.73 -41.77 -19.91
N ALA A 559 16.66 -43.09 -19.75
CA ALA A 559 15.44 -43.84 -20.01
C ALA A 559 14.31 -43.49 -19.03
N LEU A 560 14.62 -43.26 -17.74
CA LEU A 560 13.65 -42.89 -16.71
C LEU A 560 13.14 -41.47 -16.93
N VAL A 561 14.06 -40.53 -17.20
CA VAL A 561 13.70 -39.12 -17.45
C VAL A 561 12.83 -39.00 -18.70
N ARG A 562 13.19 -39.71 -19.78
CA ARG A 562 12.39 -39.73 -21.01
C ARG A 562 10.99 -40.26 -20.76
N ASP A 563 10.86 -41.42 -20.11
CA ASP A 563 9.55 -42.02 -19.82
C ASP A 563 8.68 -41.12 -18.93
N ALA A 564 9.28 -40.48 -17.92
CA ALA A 564 8.58 -39.56 -17.04
C ALA A 564 8.09 -38.29 -17.76
N ILE A 565 8.93 -37.67 -18.59
CA ILE A 565 8.56 -36.47 -19.39
C ILE A 565 7.47 -36.83 -20.40
N GLU A 566 7.62 -37.94 -21.13
CA GLU A 566 6.63 -38.38 -22.11
C GLU A 566 5.28 -38.69 -21.45
N THR A 567 5.29 -39.38 -20.31
CA THR A 567 4.08 -39.68 -19.53
C THR A 567 3.39 -38.40 -19.08
N ALA A 568 4.12 -37.50 -18.43
CA ALA A 568 3.56 -36.26 -17.91
C ALA A 568 3.06 -35.31 -19.00
N LEU A 569 3.72 -35.22 -20.17
CA LEU A 569 3.26 -34.42 -21.31
C LEU A 569 1.93 -34.95 -21.90
N ASN A 570 1.64 -36.24 -21.74
CA ASN A 570 0.42 -36.88 -22.20
C ASN A 570 -0.75 -36.79 -21.19
N GLU A 571 -0.49 -36.41 -19.93
CA GLU A 571 -1.54 -36.21 -18.94
C GLU A 571 -2.33 -34.90 -19.19
N PRO A 572 -3.64 -34.86 -18.87
CA PRO A 572 -4.43 -33.65 -18.93
C PRO A 572 -3.86 -32.58 -18.00
N GLN A 573 -3.21 -31.57 -18.58
CA GLN A 573 -2.62 -30.48 -17.83
C GLN A 573 -3.72 -29.56 -17.26
N PRO A 574 -3.63 -29.12 -15.99
CA PRO A 574 -4.59 -28.18 -15.43
C PRO A 574 -4.60 -26.86 -16.23
N SER A 575 -5.79 -26.36 -16.56
CA SER A 575 -6.02 -25.25 -17.50
C SER A 575 -5.45 -23.87 -17.09
N TRP A 576 -4.75 -23.79 -15.96
CA TRP A 576 -4.30 -22.55 -15.33
C TRP A 576 -2.77 -22.37 -15.37
N ASP A 577 -2.03 -23.37 -15.85
CA ASP A 577 -0.57 -23.31 -15.91
C ASP A 577 -0.10 -22.63 -17.21
N VAL A 578 -0.03 -21.30 -17.19
CA VAL A 578 0.48 -20.44 -18.28
C VAL A 578 1.97 -20.76 -18.61
N ALA A 579 2.68 -21.45 -17.72
CA ALA A 579 4.13 -21.69 -17.81
C ALA A 579 4.54 -22.84 -18.76
N LEU A 580 3.61 -23.74 -19.14
CA LEU A 580 3.85 -24.82 -20.09
C LEU A 580 3.17 -24.51 -21.43
N ASP A 581 3.64 -23.44 -22.08
CA ASP A 581 3.17 -23.07 -23.40
C ASP A 581 3.60 -24.11 -24.47
N ALA A 582 3.13 -23.91 -25.70
CA ALA A 582 3.45 -24.82 -26.80
C ALA A 582 4.95 -24.91 -27.10
N ALA A 583 5.71 -23.83 -26.86
CA ALA A 583 7.14 -23.80 -27.10
C ALA A 583 7.91 -24.59 -26.04
N ALA A 584 7.58 -24.42 -24.75
CA ALA A 584 8.13 -25.19 -23.65
C ALA A 584 7.87 -26.69 -23.80
N LYS A 585 6.64 -27.07 -24.22
CA LYS A 585 6.30 -28.47 -24.51
C LYS A 585 7.11 -29.05 -25.66
N ALA A 586 7.31 -28.28 -26.73
CA ALA A 586 8.12 -28.71 -27.87
C ALA A 586 9.60 -28.88 -27.50
N ASP A 587 10.15 -27.95 -26.72
CA ASP A 587 11.53 -28.04 -26.21
C ASP A 587 11.74 -29.26 -25.32
N LEU A 588 10.82 -29.55 -24.40
CA LEU A 588 10.89 -30.72 -23.52
C LEU A 588 10.73 -32.04 -24.28
N ALA A 589 9.84 -32.10 -25.27
CA ALA A 589 9.72 -33.27 -26.13
C ALA A 589 11.00 -33.49 -26.98
N ASP A 590 11.60 -32.42 -27.47
CA ASP A 590 12.87 -32.49 -28.18
C ASP A 590 14.03 -32.93 -27.28
N PHE A 591 14.09 -32.43 -26.05
CA PHE A 591 15.03 -32.87 -25.03
C PHE A 591 14.88 -34.37 -24.71
N ALA A 592 13.65 -34.83 -24.46
CA ALA A 592 13.36 -36.23 -24.17
C ALA A 592 13.81 -37.18 -25.30
N ARG A 593 13.73 -36.74 -26.57
CA ARG A 593 14.24 -37.50 -27.72
C ARG A 593 15.77 -37.57 -27.79
N ARG A 594 16.47 -36.58 -27.24
CA ARG A 594 17.94 -36.45 -27.27
C ARG A 594 18.63 -37.12 -26.08
N LEU A 595 17.89 -37.37 -24.99
CA LEU A 595 18.27 -38.26 -23.89
C LEU A 595 18.27 -39.72 -24.35
#